data_AF-A0A940PTH8-F1
#
_entry.id   AF-A0A940PTH8-F1
#
_cell.length_a   1.000
_cell.length_b   1.000
_cell.length_c   1.000
_cell.angle_alpha   90.00
_cell.angle_beta   90.00
_cell.angle_gamma   90.00
#
_symmetry.space_group_name_H-M   'P 1'
#
loop_
_entity.id
_entity.type
_entity.pdbx_description
1 polymer ?
#
loop_
_entity_poly.entity_id
_entity_poly.type
_entity_poly.pdbx_seq_one_letter_code
_entity_poly.pdbx_strand_id
1 'polypeptide(L)'
;MEEIQQTPPKPNIISTIANVIDRFLIWVSVAIGVALTFNMIIAVAFRYVLNNPIFWADELSLYLFCWITFLGACLGVKRSDMAAVTILIDRLSPKLRLITDIFIQLSTLLFASIIGYYSILWVKSPSVVNQVSATIPINLWILYSVVPIAMLCIIIFTIDHINKLVQAYIFRARRDAK
;
A
#
# COMPACT_ATOMS: atom_id res chain seq x y z
N MET A 1 -8.73 12.88 -30.22
CA MET A 1 -8.25 13.04 -28.84
C MET A 1 -8.95 12.05 -27.88
N GLU A 2 -9.35 10.85 -28.33
CA GLU A 2 -10.21 10.00 -27.50
C GLU A 2 -10.14 8.50 -27.82
N GLU A 3 -8.93 7.97 -28.03
CA GLU A 3 -8.76 6.51 -28.14
C GLU A 3 -7.40 6.06 -27.58
N ILE A 4 -7.12 6.46 -26.34
CA ILE A 4 -6.09 5.82 -25.51
C ILE A 4 -6.75 4.61 -24.84
N GLN A 5 -7.30 3.69 -25.63
CA GLN A 5 -7.59 2.34 -25.15
C GLN A 5 -6.26 1.61 -25.04
N GLN A 6 -5.69 1.72 -23.85
CA GLN A 6 -4.67 0.84 -23.31
C GLN A 6 -5.11 -0.61 -23.52
N THR A 7 -4.66 -1.27 -24.60
CA THR A 7 -4.74 -2.73 -24.66
C THR A 7 -3.90 -3.26 -23.50
N PRO A 8 -4.47 -4.00 -22.53
CA PRO A 8 -3.72 -4.45 -21.38
C PRO A 8 -2.55 -5.31 -21.85
N PRO A 9 -1.33 -5.12 -21.30
CA PRO A 9 -0.24 -6.03 -21.56
C PRO A 9 -0.71 -7.45 -21.19
N LYS A 10 -0.38 -8.42 -22.07
CA LYS A 10 -0.71 -9.84 -21.91
C LYS A 10 -0.51 -10.26 -20.45
N PRO A 11 -1.48 -10.94 -19.80
CA PRO A 11 -1.38 -11.22 -18.37
C PRO A 11 -0.17 -12.12 -18.12
N ASN A 12 0.89 -11.50 -17.62
CA ASN A 12 2.06 -12.21 -17.10
C ASN A 12 1.71 -12.75 -15.71
N ILE A 13 2.34 -13.85 -15.30
CA ILE A 13 2.11 -14.50 -14.00
C ILE A 13 2.22 -13.48 -12.85
N ILE A 14 3.19 -12.55 -12.94
CA ILE A 14 3.41 -11.47 -11.97
C ILE A 14 2.19 -10.56 -11.81
N SER A 15 1.56 -10.16 -12.92
CA SER A 15 0.37 -9.30 -12.89
C SER A 15 -0.84 -10.01 -12.30
N THR A 16 -0.94 -11.32 -12.48
CA THR A 16 -2.00 -12.13 -11.87
C THR A 16 -1.82 -12.19 -10.36
N ILE A 17 -0.59 -12.44 -9.89
CA ILE A 17 -0.24 -12.44 -8.46
C ILE A 17 -0.52 -11.07 -7.84
N ALA A 18 -0.07 -9.98 -8.46
CA ALA A 18 -0.31 -8.62 -7.99
C ALA A 18 -1.81 -8.27 -7.93
N ASN A 19 -2.63 -8.81 -8.84
CA ASN A 19 -4.08 -8.62 -8.82
C ASN A 19 -4.77 -9.42 -7.72
N VAL A 20 -4.32 -10.65 -7.45
CA VAL A 20 -4.83 -11.45 -6.33
C VAL A 20 -4.49 -10.79 -4.99
N ILE A 21 -3.24 -10.35 -4.82
CA ILE A 21 -2.78 -9.64 -3.61
C ILE A 21 -3.60 -8.38 -3.39
N ASP A 22 -3.78 -7.56 -4.43
CA ASP A 22 -4.61 -6.35 -4.34
C ASP A 22 -6.05 -6.63 -3.93
N ARG A 23 -6.70 -7.60 -4.58
CA ARG A 23 -8.07 -7.96 -4.23
C ARG A 23 -8.16 -8.45 -2.78
N PHE A 24 -7.18 -9.23 -2.33
CA PHE A 24 -7.07 -9.64 -0.93
C PHE A 24 -6.88 -8.45 0.02
N LEU A 25 -5.95 -7.54 -0.27
CA LEU A 25 -5.70 -6.33 0.52
C LEU A 25 -6.93 -5.42 0.59
N ILE A 26 -7.71 -5.30 -0.48
CA ILE A 26 -8.97 -4.55 -0.50
C ILE A 26 -9.97 -5.18 0.48
N TRP A 27 -10.19 -6.49 0.41
CA TRP A 27 -11.10 -7.19 1.32
C TRP A 27 -10.69 -7.05 2.78
N VAL A 28 -9.39 -7.19 3.06
CA VAL A 28 -8.82 -6.98 4.40
C VAL A 28 -9.03 -5.53 4.87
N SER A 29 -8.76 -4.55 4.01
CA SER A 29 -8.94 -3.12 4.34
C SER A 29 -10.41 -2.79 4.63
N VAL A 30 -11.34 -3.34 3.86
CA VAL A 30 -12.78 -3.17 4.09
C VAL A 30 -13.19 -3.81 5.42
N ALA A 31 -12.74 -5.04 5.70
CA ALA A 31 -13.03 -5.70 6.96
C ALA A 31 -12.53 -4.90 8.17
N ILE A 32 -11.30 -4.37 8.10
CA ILE A 32 -10.71 -3.53 9.15
C ILE A 32 -11.47 -2.20 9.30
N GLY A 33 -11.86 -1.56 8.20
CA GLY A 33 -12.62 -0.31 8.21
C GLY A 33 -14.01 -0.49 8.83
N VAL A 34 -14.69 -1.61 8.50
CA VAL A 34 -15.96 -1.98 9.13
C VAL A 34 -15.76 -2.22 10.63
N ALA A 35 -14.75 -2.99 11.02
CA ALA A 35 -14.44 -3.25 12.43
C ALA A 35 -14.16 -1.96 13.21
N LEU A 36 -13.37 -1.03 12.64
CA LEU A 36 -13.07 0.28 13.24
C LEU A 36 -14.34 1.09 13.44
N THR A 37 -15.20 1.14 12.43
CA THR A 37 -16.46 1.90 12.48
C THR A 37 -17.38 1.35 13.57
N PHE A 38 -17.57 0.03 13.63
CA PHE A 38 -18.38 -0.59 14.68
C PHE A 38 -17.79 -0.39 16.07
N ASN A 39 -16.46 -0.54 16.22
CA ASN A 39 -15.79 -0.32 17.49
C ASN A 39 -16.00 1.11 18.01
N MET A 40 -15.89 2.11 17.12
CA MET A 40 -16.14 3.51 17.46
C MET A 40 -17.60 3.77 17.84
N ILE A 41 -18.56 3.19 17.12
CA ILE A 41 -19.99 3.30 17.47
C ILE A 41 -20.24 2.73 18.87
N ILE A 42 -19.69 1.56 19.18
CA ILE A 42 -19.84 0.92 20.49
C ILE A 42 -19.17 1.76 21.58
N ALA A 43 -17.95 2.25 21.35
CA ALA A 43 -17.22 3.08 22.30
C ALA A 43 -18.00 4.35 22.66
N VAL A 44 -18.54 5.03 21.65
CA VAL A 44 -19.38 6.23 21.81
C VAL A 44 -20.68 5.87 22.54
N ALA A 45 -21.37 4.80 22.15
CA ALA A 45 -22.60 4.36 22.81
C ALA A 45 -22.38 4.07 24.31
N PHE A 46 -21.32 3.36 24.66
CA PHE A 46 -20.99 3.07 26.06
C PHE A 46 -20.64 4.33 26.87
N ARG A 47 -19.92 5.27 26.25
CA ARG A 47 -19.56 6.53 26.89
C ARG A 47 -20.76 7.41 27.18
N TYR A 48 -21.69 7.55 26.21
CA TYR A 48 -22.79 8.50 26.33
C TYR A 48 -24.10 7.89 26.85
N VAL A 49 -24.36 6.61 26.59
CA VAL A 49 -25.60 5.93 27.03
C VAL A 49 -25.40 5.25 28.38
N LEU A 50 -24.28 4.54 28.56
CA LEU A 50 -24.01 3.74 29.76
C LEU A 50 -23.14 4.48 30.79
N ASN A 51 -22.67 5.69 30.46
CA ASN A 51 -21.78 6.52 31.27
C ASN A 51 -20.55 5.77 31.81
N ASN A 52 -20.12 4.73 31.09
CA ASN A 52 -19.00 3.85 31.44
C ASN A 52 -18.11 3.66 30.20
N PRO A 53 -17.02 4.44 30.08
CA PRO A 53 -16.18 4.42 28.89
C PRO A 53 -15.38 3.11 28.78
N ILE A 54 -15.34 2.55 27.59
CA ILE A 54 -14.55 1.35 27.29
C ILE A 54 -13.09 1.75 27.05
N PHE A 55 -12.23 1.57 28.05
CA PHE A 55 -10.82 1.97 27.96
C PHE A 55 -10.01 1.29 26.84
N TRP A 56 -10.33 0.05 26.49
CA TRP A 56 -9.62 -0.68 25.42
C TRP A 56 -10.04 -0.28 24.01
N ALA A 57 -11.22 0.35 23.85
CA ALA A 57 -11.76 0.66 22.53
C ALA A 57 -10.97 1.77 21.83
N ASP A 58 -10.38 2.70 22.58
CA ASP A 58 -9.52 3.76 22.04
C ASP A 58 -8.22 3.17 21.47
N GLU A 59 -7.56 2.26 22.20
CA GLU A 59 -6.35 1.58 21.73
C GLU A 59 -6.65 0.68 20.51
N LEU A 60 -7.73 -0.10 20.54
CA LEU A 60 -8.10 -0.95 19.40
C LEU A 60 -8.35 -0.11 18.15
N SER A 61 -8.97 1.06 18.29
CA SER A 61 -9.22 1.95 17.17
C SER A 61 -7.94 2.50 16.57
N LEU A 62 -6.98 2.89 17.40
CA LEU A 62 -5.65 3.30 16.93
C LEU A 62 -4.96 2.16 16.16
N TYR A 63 -5.14 0.92 16.60
CA TYR A 63 -4.54 -0.24 15.93
C TYR A 63 -5.17 -0.49 14.57
N LEU A 64 -6.51 -0.54 14.50
CA LEU A 64 -7.23 -0.71 13.24
C LEU A 64 -6.97 0.46 12.28
N PHE A 65 -6.89 1.69 12.79
CA PHE A 65 -6.60 2.88 12.01
C PHE A 65 -5.18 2.88 11.42
N CYS A 66 -4.18 2.47 12.20
CA CYS A 66 -2.82 2.28 11.71
C CYS A 66 -2.80 1.25 10.56
N TRP A 67 -3.47 0.12 10.75
CA TRP A 67 -3.53 -0.94 9.76
C TRP A 67 -4.17 -0.48 8.45
N ILE A 68 -5.35 0.16 8.50
CA ILE A 68 -6.03 0.63 7.28
C ILE A 68 -5.24 1.74 6.57
N THR A 69 -4.52 2.60 7.31
CA THR A 69 -3.69 3.66 6.72
C THR A 69 -2.57 3.09 5.86
N PHE A 70 -1.82 2.10 6.40
CA PHE A 70 -0.73 1.47 5.66
C PHE A 70 -1.21 0.58 4.50
N LEU A 71 -2.31 -0.15 4.69
CA LEU A 71 -2.93 -0.92 3.61
C LEU A 71 -3.45 0.01 2.50
N GLY A 72 -4.10 1.12 2.87
CA GLY A 72 -4.58 2.14 1.94
C GLY A 72 -3.43 2.78 1.14
N ALA A 73 -2.31 3.09 1.79
CA ALA A 73 -1.11 3.59 1.12
C ALA A 73 -0.58 2.59 0.08
N CYS A 74 -0.50 1.31 0.45
CA CYS A 74 -0.07 0.27 -0.49
C CYS A 74 -0.99 0.15 -1.72
N LEU A 75 -2.31 0.18 -1.51
CA LEU A 75 -3.31 0.18 -2.58
C LEU A 75 -3.22 1.44 -3.46
N GLY A 76 -2.91 2.60 -2.86
CA GLY A 76 -2.68 3.87 -3.57
C GLY A 76 -1.46 3.81 -4.49
N VAL A 77 -0.36 3.16 -4.05
CA VAL A 77 0.81 2.93 -4.91
C VAL A 77 0.46 2.05 -6.11
N LYS A 78 -0.33 0.98 -5.93
CA LYS A 78 -0.75 0.13 -7.05
C LYS A 78 -1.50 0.91 -8.12
N ARG A 79 -2.40 1.80 -7.70
CA ARG A 79 -3.22 2.61 -8.61
C ARG A 79 -2.45 3.77 -9.23
N SER A 80 -1.17 3.94 -8.86
CA SER A 80 -0.32 5.06 -9.28
C SER A 80 -0.81 6.43 -8.79
N ASP A 81 -1.74 6.46 -7.82
CA ASP A 81 -2.32 7.69 -7.29
C ASP A 81 -1.32 8.47 -6.41
N MET A 82 -0.34 7.79 -5.80
CA MET A 82 0.69 8.41 -4.98
C MET A 82 1.92 8.90 -5.76
N ALA A 83 2.13 8.39 -6.99
CA ALA A 83 3.31 8.67 -7.82
C ALA A 83 3.01 9.68 -8.95
N ALA A 84 1.90 10.41 -8.85
CA ALA A 84 1.36 11.27 -9.88
C ALA A 84 2.08 12.62 -9.95
N VAL A 85 3.29 12.66 -10.52
CA VAL A 85 3.86 13.87 -11.14
C VAL A 85 3.32 14.01 -12.58
N THR A 86 2.05 13.67 -12.80
CA THR A 86 1.46 13.51 -14.14
C THR A 86 1.46 14.83 -14.90
N ILE A 87 1.22 15.94 -14.20
CA ILE A 87 1.12 17.28 -14.81
C ILE A 87 2.44 17.72 -15.46
N LEU A 88 3.59 17.43 -14.82
CA LEU A 88 4.88 17.80 -15.37
C LEU A 88 5.32 16.81 -16.45
N ILE A 89 5.07 15.51 -16.24
CA ILE A 89 5.46 14.42 -17.14
C ILE A 89 4.68 14.44 -18.45
N ASP A 90 3.42 14.89 -18.46
CA ASP A 90 2.60 14.96 -19.67
C ASP A 90 3.08 16.02 -20.68
N ARG A 91 3.94 16.97 -20.26
CA ARG A 91 4.59 17.94 -21.16
C ARG A 91 5.93 17.46 -21.71
N LEU A 92 6.44 16.30 -21.28
CA LEU A 92 7.74 15.78 -21.73
C LEU A 92 7.62 14.99 -23.04
N SER A 93 8.73 14.96 -23.80
CA SER A 93 8.84 14.10 -24.98
C SER A 93 8.74 12.61 -24.56
N PRO A 94 8.27 11.71 -25.44
CA PRO A 94 7.99 10.32 -25.09
C PRO A 94 9.20 9.54 -24.54
N LYS A 95 10.43 9.94 -24.93
CA LYS A 95 11.67 9.35 -24.39
C LYS A 95 11.99 9.84 -22.98
N LEU A 96 11.85 11.14 -22.73
CA LEU A 96 12.08 11.74 -21.41
C LEU A 96 11.05 11.24 -20.39
N ARG A 97 9.78 11.12 -20.80
CA ARG A 97 8.71 10.53 -19.98
C ARG A 97 9.06 9.13 -19.48
N LEU A 98 9.54 8.25 -20.36
CA LEU A 98 9.94 6.89 -19.97
C LEU A 98 11.08 6.89 -18.96
N ILE A 99 12.10 7.72 -19.17
CA ILE A 99 13.25 7.80 -18.25
C ILE A 99 12.79 8.29 -16.87
N THR A 100 11.94 9.32 -16.83
CA THR A 100 11.38 9.86 -15.59
C THR A 100 10.51 8.83 -14.89
N ASP A 101 9.63 8.12 -15.60
CA ASP A 101 8.77 7.08 -15.03
C ASP A 101 9.60 5.93 -14.43
N ILE A 102 10.64 5.46 -15.13
CA ILE A 102 11.56 4.44 -14.62
C ILE A 102 12.32 4.95 -13.39
N PHE A 103 12.79 6.19 -13.41
CA PHE A 103 13.49 6.80 -12.29
C PHE A 103 12.62 6.90 -11.04
N ILE A 104 11.37 7.34 -11.19
CA ILE A 104 10.38 7.40 -10.08
C ILE A 104 10.15 6.01 -9.49
N GLN A 105 9.98 5.00 -10.34
CA GLN A 105 9.75 3.63 -9.86
C GLN A 105 10.98 3.04 -9.18
N LEU A 106 12.18 3.32 -9.69
CA LEU A 106 13.42 2.89 -9.06
C LEU A 106 13.63 3.57 -7.70
N SER A 107 13.33 4.87 -7.61
CA SER A 107 13.38 5.62 -6.35
C SER A 107 12.37 5.07 -5.32
N THR A 108 11.16 4.77 -5.77
CA THR A 108 10.11 4.15 -4.94
C THR A 108 10.54 2.76 -4.44
N LEU A 109 11.12 1.94 -5.33
CA LEU A 109 11.62 0.61 -5.00
C LEU A 109 12.74 0.67 -3.96
N LEU A 110 13.69 1.59 -4.14
CA LEU A 110 14.79 1.80 -3.21
C LEU A 110 14.27 2.25 -1.85
N PHE A 111 13.37 3.24 -1.82
CA PHE A 111 12.75 3.73 -0.59
C PHE A 111 12.00 2.62 0.16
N ALA A 112 11.15 1.86 -0.54
CA ALA A 112 10.41 0.75 0.04
C ALA A 112 11.33 -0.36 0.56
N SER A 113 12.45 -0.62 -0.11
CA SER A 113 13.43 -1.63 0.32
C SER A 113 14.18 -1.21 1.59
N ILE A 114 14.60 0.06 1.67
CA ILE A 114 15.27 0.61 2.85
C ILE A 114 14.32 0.58 4.05
N ILE A 115 13.11 1.12 3.91
CA ILE A 115 12.13 1.13 5.01
C ILE A 115 11.71 -0.30 5.36
N GLY A 116 11.51 -1.17 4.38
CA GLY A 116 11.24 -2.59 4.60
C GLY A 116 12.30 -3.24 5.49
N TYR A 117 13.58 -3.05 5.18
CA TYR A 117 14.68 -3.60 5.97
C TYR A 117 14.72 -3.06 7.41
N TYR A 118 14.69 -1.74 7.58
CA TYR A 118 14.72 -1.13 8.91
C TYR A 118 13.47 -1.45 9.74
N SER A 119 12.30 -1.56 9.09
CA SER A 119 11.07 -1.92 9.79
C SER A 119 11.10 -3.35 10.34
N ILE A 120 11.67 -4.31 9.62
CA ILE A 120 11.84 -5.69 10.11
C ILE A 120 12.79 -5.72 11.32
N LEU A 121 13.90 -5.00 11.25
CA LEU A 121 14.85 -4.85 12.36
C LEU A 121 14.17 -4.25 13.59
N TRP A 122 13.37 -3.20 13.39
CA TRP A 122 12.69 -2.51 14.48
C TRP A 122 11.60 -3.36 15.12
N VAL A 123 10.78 -4.05 14.33
CA VAL A 123 9.71 -4.95 14.83
C VAL A 123 10.29 -6.12 15.63
N LYS A 124 11.48 -6.60 15.27
CA LYS A 124 12.19 -7.67 16.00
C LYS A 124 12.98 -7.19 17.22
N SER A 125 13.06 -5.89 17.45
CA SER A 125 13.78 -5.34 18.60
C SER A 125 13.15 -5.81 19.91
N PRO A 126 13.94 -6.18 20.93
CA PRO A 126 13.43 -6.57 22.25
C PRO A 126 12.54 -5.51 22.90
N SER A 127 12.78 -4.24 22.57
CA SER A 127 11.97 -3.10 23.02
C SER A 127 10.52 -3.13 22.52
N VAL A 128 10.27 -3.78 21.38
CA VAL A 128 8.95 -3.86 20.75
C VAL A 128 8.28 -5.21 21.04
N VAL A 129 9.05 -6.30 21.01
CA VAL A 129 8.53 -7.66 21.20
C VAL A 129 8.05 -7.91 22.63
N ASN A 130 8.77 -7.38 23.61
CA ASN A 130 8.45 -7.55 25.03
C ASN A 130 7.45 -6.49 25.54
N GLN A 131 7.05 -5.56 24.68
CA GLN A 131 6.12 -4.50 25.05
C GLN A 131 4.68 -5.00 24.80
N VAL A 132 3.98 -5.24 25.90
CA VAL A 132 2.53 -5.48 25.92
C VAL A 132 1.80 -4.15 26.02
N SER A 133 0.66 -4.05 25.37
CA SER A 133 -0.20 -2.86 25.53
C SER A 133 -0.72 -2.76 26.97
N ALA A 134 -0.99 -1.52 27.39
CA ALA A 134 -1.47 -1.22 28.74
C ALA A 134 -2.89 -1.74 28.99
N THR A 135 -3.71 -1.83 27.94
CA THR A 135 -5.14 -2.11 28.08
C THR A 135 -5.58 -3.37 27.32
N ILE A 136 -4.86 -3.76 26.26
CA ILE A 136 -5.08 -5.00 25.53
C ILE A 136 -3.85 -5.89 25.72
N PRO A 137 -3.97 -7.14 26.21
CA PRO A 137 -2.85 -8.05 26.41
C PRO A 137 -2.36 -8.65 25.08
N ILE A 138 -2.20 -7.83 24.06
CA ILE A 138 -1.55 -8.17 22.79
C ILE A 138 -0.18 -7.53 22.73
N ASN A 139 0.78 -8.25 22.19
CA ASN A 139 2.11 -7.72 21.99
C ASN A 139 2.11 -6.73 20.82
N LEU A 140 2.79 -5.60 20.99
CA LEU A 140 2.81 -4.51 20.02
C LEU A 140 3.48 -4.87 18.68
N TRP A 141 4.23 -5.97 18.61
CA TRP A 141 4.82 -6.44 17.35
C TRP A 141 3.78 -6.67 16.25
N ILE A 142 2.55 -7.06 16.62
CA ILE A 142 1.44 -7.25 15.67
C ILE A 142 1.08 -5.92 15.03
N LEU A 143 0.95 -4.85 15.83
CA LEU A 143 0.67 -3.52 15.33
C LEU A 143 1.75 -3.04 14.35
N TYR A 144 3.00 -3.16 14.76
CA TYR A 144 4.12 -2.64 13.97
C TYR A 144 4.47 -3.50 12.75
N SER A 145 4.03 -4.76 12.71
CA SER A 145 4.22 -5.64 11.55
C SER A 145 3.48 -5.18 10.29
N VAL A 146 2.50 -4.27 10.39
CA VAL A 146 1.85 -3.72 9.21
C VAL A 146 2.84 -2.96 8.32
N VAL A 147 3.85 -2.31 8.90
CA VAL A 147 4.86 -1.54 8.16
C VAL A 147 5.67 -2.43 7.22
N PRO A 148 6.33 -3.53 7.66
CA PRO A 148 7.04 -4.42 6.75
C PRO A 148 6.10 -5.10 5.75
N ILE A 149 4.87 -5.45 6.13
CA ILE A 149 3.88 -6.03 5.21
C ILE A 149 3.54 -5.04 4.09
N ALA A 150 3.27 -3.78 4.42
CA ALA A 150 2.95 -2.75 3.44
C ALA A 150 4.13 -2.47 2.50
N MET A 151 5.36 -2.42 3.03
CA MET A 151 6.56 -2.22 2.23
C MET A 151 6.81 -3.38 1.26
N LEU A 152 6.62 -4.63 1.70
CA LEU A 152 6.71 -5.80 0.82
C LEU A 152 5.67 -5.75 -0.31
N CYS A 153 4.44 -5.37 0.00
CA CYS A 153 3.39 -5.25 -1.02
C CYS A 153 3.69 -4.12 -2.02
N ILE A 154 4.21 -2.97 -1.55
CA ILE A 154 4.66 -1.86 -2.39
C ILE A 154 5.78 -2.30 -3.35
N ILE A 155 6.74 -3.10 -2.87
CA ILE A 155 7.82 -3.66 -3.71
C ILE A 155 7.22 -4.52 -4.84
N ILE A 156 6.30 -5.43 -4.51
CA ILE A 156 5.64 -6.29 -5.51
C ILE A 156 4.89 -5.46 -6.55
N PHE A 157 4.13 -4.45 -6.11
CA PHE A 157 3.38 -3.57 -7.02
C PHE A 157 4.29 -2.71 -7.90
N THR A 158 5.40 -2.22 -7.35
CA THR A 158 6.38 -1.45 -8.11
C THR A 158 7.02 -2.31 -9.20
N ILE A 159 7.38 -3.56 -8.89
CA ILE A 159 7.92 -4.51 -9.88
C ILE A 159 6.91 -4.79 -11.00
N ASP A 160 5.63 -5.00 -10.67
CA ASP A 160 4.58 -5.17 -11.68
C ASP A 160 4.43 -3.93 -12.57
N HIS A 161 4.55 -2.73 -11.99
CA HIS A 161 4.49 -1.49 -12.74
C HIS A 161 5.70 -1.31 -13.69
N ILE A 162 6.92 -1.65 -13.26
CA ILE A 162 8.12 -1.60 -14.11
C ILE A 162 7.94 -2.55 -15.30
N ASN A 163 7.47 -3.77 -15.05
CA ASN A 163 7.24 -4.76 -16.10
C ASN A 163 6.22 -4.26 -17.14
N LYS A 164 5.14 -3.60 -16.70
CA LYS A 164 4.14 -3.01 -17.60
C LYS A 164 4.72 -1.86 -18.42
N LEU A 165 5.56 -1.01 -17.83
CA LEU A 165 6.23 0.08 -18.54
C LEU A 165 7.18 -0.43 -19.64
N VAL A 166 8.02 -1.42 -19.31
CA VAL A 166 8.97 -2.00 -20.26
C VAL A 166 8.25 -2.64 -21.45
N GLN A 167 7.20 -3.44 -21.19
CA GLN A 167 6.37 -4.04 -22.23
C GLN A 167 5.73 -2.98 -23.14
N ALA A 168 5.19 -1.91 -22.55
CA ALA A 168 4.58 -0.81 -23.29
C ALA A 168 5.59 -0.04 -24.16
N TYR A 169 6.85 0.04 -23.74
CA TYR A 169 7.91 0.66 -24.53
C TYR A 169 8.34 -0.22 -25.71
N ILE A 170 8.60 -1.51 -25.46
CA ILE A 170 8.98 -2.47 -26.52
C ILE A 170 7.90 -2.53 -27.61
N PHE A 171 6.62 -2.51 -27.21
CA PHE A 171 5.50 -2.50 -28.17
C PHE A 171 5.49 -1.25 -29.06
N ARG A 172 5.75 -0.07 -28.49
CA ARG A 172 5.85 1.19 -29.25
C ARG A 172 7.02 1.20 -30.22
N ALA A 173 8.21 0.81 -29.76
CA ALA A 173 9.40 0.72 -30.61
C ALA A 173 9.21 -0.23 -31.81
N ARG A 174 8.41 -1.30 -31.65
CA ARG A 174 8.08 -2.24 -32.74
C ARG A 174 7.06 -1.68 -33.73
N ARG A 175 6.20 -0.75 -33.30
CA ARG A 175 5.21 -0.08 -34.16
C ARG A 175 5.89 0.98 -35.03
N ASP A 176 6.83 1.74 -34.48
CA ASP A 176 7.53 2.83 -35.20
C ASP A 176 8.51 2.30 -36.27
N ALA A 177 8.84 1.00 -36.24
CA ALA A 177 9.70 0.32 -37.21
C ALA A 177 8.94 -0.28 -38.42
N LYS A 178 7.61 -0.12 -38.47
CA LYS A 178 6.73 -0.59 -39.55
C LYS A 178 6.10 0.60 -40.25
#